data_AF-A0A528A239-F1
#
_entry.id   AF-A0A528A239-F1
#
_cell.length_a   1.000
_cell.length_b   1.000
_cell.length_c   1.000
_cell.angle_alpha   90.00
_cell.angle_beta   90.00
_cell.angle_gamma   90.00
#
_symmetry.space_group_name_H-M   'P 1'
#
loop_
_entity.id
_entity.type
_entity.pdbx_description
1 polymer ?
#
loop_
_entity_poly.entity_id
_entity_poly.type
_entity_poly.pdbx_seq_one_letter_code
_entity_poly.pdbx_strand_id
1 'polypeptide(L)' 'MKRPDFMALALKEAEAAALRGEVPVGAVIASGDTVVASAGNRTRELSDPTA' A
#
# COMPACT_ATOMS: atom_id res chain seq x y z
N MET A 1 17.47 1.51 17.72
CA MET A 1 17.20 1.74 16.29
C MET A 1 15.83 2.39 16.15
N LYS A 2 15.65 3.29 15.18
CA LYS A 2 14.36 3.94 14.93
C LYS A 2 13.54 3.00 14.05
N ARG A 3 12.33 2.64 14.50
CA ARG A 3 11.43 1.76 13.73
C ARG A 3 11.13 2.39 12.36
N PRO A 4 10.95 1.60 11.28
CA PRO A 4 10.57 2.14 9.98
C PRO A 4 9.24 2.90 10.08
N ASP A 5 9.09 3.95 9.29
CA ASP A 5 7.82 4.66 9.17
C ASP A 5 6.89 3.90 8.21
N PHE A 6 6.19 2.91 8.77
CA PHE A 6 5.24 2.08 8.02
C PHE A 6 4.09 2.89 7.43
N MET A 7 3.67 3.97 8.11
CA MET A 7 2.57 4.79 7.63
C MET A 7 2.99 5.62 6.42
N ALA A 8 4.20 6.20 6.43
CA ALA A 8 4.73 6.86 5.25
C ALA A 8 4.81 5.92 4.03
N LEU A 9 5.16 4.65 4.24
CA LEU A 9 5.17 3.65 3.17
C LEU A 9 3.75 3.32 2.67
N ALA A 10 2.78 3.17 3.56
CA ALA A 10 1.39 2.94 3.19
C ALA A 10 0.78 4.12 2.40
N LEU A 11 1.11 5.36 2.79
CA LEU A 11 0.68 6.56 2.07
C LEU A 11 1.28 6.63 0.67
N LYS A 12 2.55 6.22 0.49
CA LYS A 12 3.17 6.13 -0.84
C LYS A 12 2.45 5.14 -1.76
N GLU A 13 2.01 3.99 -1.23
CA GLU A 13 1.18 3.03 -1.99
C GLU A 13 -0.20 3.60 -2.34
N ALA A 14 -0.81 4.36 -1.43
CA ALA A 14 -2.09 5.04 -1.66
C ALA A 14 -1.98 6.12 -2.74
N GLU A 15 -0.89 6.90 -2.75
CA GLU A 15 -0.58 7.86 -3.82
C GLU A 15 -0.40 7.15 -5.16
N ALA A 16 0.31 6.03 -5.19
CA ALA A 16 0.48 5.24 -6.41
C ALA A 16 -0.86 4.68 -6.91
N ALA A 17 -1.76 4.25 -6.02
CA ALA A 17 -3.12 3.84 -6.37
C ALA A 17 -3.92 5.01 -6.97
N ALA A 18 -3.84 6.20 -6.37
CA ALA A 18 -4.48 7.40 -6.90
C ALA A 18 -4.00 7.72 -8.33
N LEU A 19 -2.69 7.61 -8.59
CA LEU A 19 -2.10 7.84 -9.92
C LEU A 19 -2.59 6.83 -10.97
N ARG A 20 -2.97 5.62 -10.57
CA ARG A 20 -3.60 4.62 -11.44
C ARG A 20 -5.09 4.85 -11.65
N GLY A 21 -5.69 5.84 -10.98
CA GLY A 21 -7.13 6.09 -11.01
C GLY A 21 -7.93 5.15 -10.11
N GLU A 22 -7.28 4.54 -9.12
CA GLU A 22 -7.90 3.70 -8.09
C GLU A 22 -8.36 4.53 -6.89
N VAL A 23 -9.12 3.92 -5.98
CA VAL A 23 -9.38 4.49 -4.65
C VAL A 23 -8.03 4.59 -3.91
N PRO A 24 -7.67 5.74 -3.31
CA PRO A 24 -6.34 5.98 -2.73
C PRO A 24 -6.17 5.27 -1.39
N VAL A 25 -5.98 3.95 -1.43
CA VAL A 25 -5.75 3.09 -0.27
C VAL A 25 -4.44 2.35 -0.47
N GLY A 26 -3.62 2.32 0.58
CA GLY A 26 -2.36 1.60 0.64
C GLY A 26 -2.22 0.87 1.97
N ALA A 27 -1.61 -0.31 1.94
CA ALA A 27 -1.43 -1.18 3.09
C ALA A 27 0.00 -1.71 3.15
N VAL A 28 0.48 -1.93 4.38
CA VAL A 28 1.80 -2.48 4.68
C VAL A 28 1.64 -3.58 5.72
N ILE A 29 2.23 -4.75 5.44
CA ILE A 29 2.36 -5.85 6.40
C ILE A 29 3.78 -5.83 6.93
N ALA A 30 3.94 -5.75 8.24
CA ALA A 30 5.24 -5.74 8.91
C ALA A 30 5.34 -6.83 9.98
N SER A 31 6.55 -7.35 10.18
CA SER A 31 6.91 -8.25 11.27
C SER A 31 8.10 -7.65 12.01
N GLY A 32 7.85 -7.14 13.22
CA GLY A 32 8.82 -6.30 13.94
C GLY A 32 9.17 -5.04 13.14
N ASP A 33 10.47 -4.84 12.90
CA ASP A 33 10.99 -3.72 12.10
C ASP A 33 11.16 -4.06 10.60
N THR A 34 10.66 -5.22 10.16
CA THR A 34 10.78 -5.67 8.77
C THR A 34 9.46 -5.54 8.05
N VAL A 35 9.44 -4.90 6.89
CA VAL A 35 8.30 -4.91 5.97
C VAL A 35 8.29 -6.23 5.21
N VAL A 36 7.18 -6.95 5.29
CA VAL A 36 6.95 -8.23 4.60
C VAL A 36 6.27 -8.00 3.25
N ALA A 37 5.34 -7.04 3.18
CA ALA A 37 4.65 -6.66 1.94
C ALA A 37 4.14 -5.22 2.01
N SER A 38 4.00 -4.57 0.85
CA SER A 38 3.26 -3.33 0.66
C SER A 38 2.47 -3.38 -0.65
N ALA A 39 1.26 -2.83 -0.66
CA ALA A 39 0.44 -2.74 -1.85
C ALA A 39 -0.61 -1.63 -1.72
N GLY A 40 -0.95 -1.00 -2.86
CA GLY A 40 -2.11 -0.14 -3.00
C GLY A 40 -3.29 -0.84 -3.66
N ASN A 41 -4.49 -0.25 -3.59
CA ASN A 41 -5.71 -0.75 -4.27
C ASN A 41 -5.48 -0.97 -5.77
N ARG A 42 -5.98 -2.07 -6.33
CA ARG A 42 -5.86 -2.42 -7.76
C ARG A 42 -7.12 -3.03 -8.36
N THR A 43 -8.29 -2.74 -7.78
CA THR A 43 -9.58 -3.30 -8.19
C THR A 43 -9.88 -3.11 -9.68
N ARG A 44 -9.69 -1.89 -10.20
CA ARG A 44 -9.98 -1.55 -11.59
C ARG A 44 -8.90 -2.09 -12.52
N GLU A 45 -7.64 -1.94 -12.14
CA GLU A 45 -6.48 -2.41 -12.92
C GLU A 45 -6.53 -3.91 -13.16
N LEU A 46 -6.84 -4.69 -12.13
CA LEU A 46 -6.91 -6.15 -12.20
C LEU A 46 -8.31 -6.68 -12.57
N SER A 47 -9.31 -5.81 -12.69
CA SER A 47 -10.73 -6.20 -12.87
C SER A 47 -11.18 -7.22 -11.83
N ASP A 48 -10.71 -7.06 -10.60
CA ASP A 48 -10.93 -7.96 -9.48
C ASP A 48 -11.46 -7.17 -8.29
N PRO A 49 -12.73 -7.37 -7.87
CA PRO A 49 -13.31 -6.65 -6.74
C PRO A 49 -12.62 -6.91 -5.39
N THR A 50 -11.67 -7.84 -5.31
CA THR A 50 -10.91 -8.19 -4.11
C THR A 50 -9.49 -7.60 -4.08
N ALA A 51 -9.09 -6.86 -5.12
CA ALA A 51 -7.74 -6.33 -5.32
C ALA A 51 -7.58 -4.83 -5.02
#